data_AF-A0A9D6Z8V8-F1
#
_entry.id   AF-A0A9D6Z8V8-F1
#
_cell.length_a   1.000
_cell.length_b   1.000
_cell.length_c   1.000
_cell.angle_alpha   90.00
_cell.angle_beta   90.00
_cell.angle_gamma   90.00
#
_symmetry.space_group_name_H-M   'P 1'
#
loop_
_entity.id
_entity.type
_entity.pdbx_description
1 polymer ?
#
loop_
_entity_poly.entity_id
_entity_poly.type
_entity_poly.pdbx_seq_one_letter_code
_entity_poly.pdbx_strand_id
1 'polypeptide(L)' 'MFEKLKKYFTPAESITADEARDYMNSHAEGTFTLLDVRQHSEYEKAHIPGAKLMPITQLSDSIDRLDPEEPVIAY' A
#
# COMPACT_ATOMS: atom_id res chain seq x y z
N MET A 1 -21.17 18.41 -4.96
CA MET A 1 -21.09 17.04 -5.53
C MET A 1 -19.75 16.78 -6.20
N PHE A 2 -19.24 17.69 -7.06
CA PHE A 2 -17.94 17.57 -7.73
C PHE A 2 -16.69 17.51 -6.81
N GLU A 3 -16.66 18.28 -5.72
CA GLU A 3 -15.50 18.31 -4.80
C GLU A 3 -15.28 16.98 -4.03
N LYS A 4 -16.34 16.19 -3.81
CA LYS A 4 -16.23 14.86 -3.18
C LYS A 4 -15.59 13.81 -4.10
N LEU A 5 -15.60 14.04 -5.41
CA LEU A 5 -15.02 13.11 -6.39
C LEU A 5 -13.56 13.42 -6.64
N LYS A 6 -13.15 14.71 -6.63
CA LYS A 6 -11.74 15.13 -6.80
C LYS A 6 -10.76 14.38 -5.90
N LYS A 7 -11.12 14.13 -4.63
CA LYS A 7 -10.25 13.39 -3.68
C LYS A 7 -9.92 11.95 -4.11
N TYR A 8 -10.75 11.34 -4.96
CA TYR A 8 -10.51 10.00 -5.51
C TYR A 8 -9.67 10.03 -6.81
N PHE A 9 -9.46 11.22 -7.37
CA PHE A 9 -8.69 11.45 -8.59
C PHE A 9 -7.51 12.40 -8.37
N THR A 10 -7.24 12.81 -7.12
CA THR A 10 -5.96 13.41 -6.75
C THR A 10 -4.92 12.31 -6.91
N PRO A 11 -3.95 12.46 -7.83
CA PRO A 11 -2.93 11.44 -8.01
C PRO A 11 -2.16 11.29 -6.70
N ALA A 12 -2.23 10.11 -6.09
CA ALA A 12 -1.17 9.71 -5.18
C ALA A 12 0.12 9.59 -6.02
N GLU A 13 1.26 9.99 -5.45
CA GLU A 13 2.54 9.71 -6.06
C GLU A 13 2.63 8.21 -6.34
N SER A 14 2.84 7.86 -7.60
CA SER A 14 2.79 6.48 -8.08
C SER A 14 4.15 6.14 -8.67
N ILE A 15 4.63 4.94 -8.36
CA ILE A 15 5.86 4.38 -8.89
C ILE A 15 5.53 3.13 -9.72
N THR A 16 6.41 2.79 -10.65
CA THR A 16 6.35 1.54 -11.40
C THR A 16 6.73 0.34 -10.51
N ALA A 17 6.39 -0.87 -10.97
CA ALA A 17 6.80 -2.09 -10.27
C ALA A 17 8.33 -2.26 -10.19
N ASP A 18 9.06 -1.73 -11.16
CA ASP A 18 10.52 -1.76 -11.18
C ASP A 18 11.10 -0.79 -10.14
N GLU A 19 10.58 0.44 -10.08
CA GLU A 19 10.96 1.42 -9.05
C GLU A 19 10.59 0.94 -7.64
N ALA A 20 9.43 0.30 -7.46
CA ALA A 20 9.06 -0.30 -6.17
C ALA A 20 10.03 -1.41 -5.78
N ARG A 21 10.44 -2.26 -6.73
CA ARG A 21 11.43 -3.32 -6.49
C ARG A 21 12.80 -2.76 -6.14
N ASP A 22 13.25 -1.71 -6.83
CA ASP A 22 14.51 -1.04 -6.55
C ASP A 22 14.49 -0.35 -5.18
N TYR A 23 13.35 0.25 -4.80
CA TYR A 23 13.15 0.80 -3.46
C TYR A 23 13.27 -0.28 -2.38
N MET A 24 12.55 -1.40 -2.54
CA MET A 24 12.60 -2.53 -1.59
C MET A 24 14.01 -3.14 -1.47
N ASN A 25 14.78 -3.16 -2.55
CA ASN A 25 16.15 -3.69 -2.54
C ASN A 25 17.17 -2.72 -1.92
N SER A 26 16.87 -1.43 -1.86
CA SER A 26 17.78 -0.38 -1.36
C SER A 26 17.50 0.03 0.09
N HIS A 27 16.41 -0.44 0.68
CA HIS A 27 15.99 -0.14 2.05
C HIS A 27 15.94 -1.42 2.89
N ALA A 28 16.24 -1.30 4.19
CA ALA A 28 16.17 -2.45 5.08
C ALA A 28 14.71 -2.83 5.35
N GLU A 29 14.45 -4.13 5.52
CA GLU A 29 13.14 -4.60 5.96
C GLU A 29 12.77 -3.93 7.29
N GLY A 30 11.52 -3.48 7.42
CA GLY A 30 11.04 -2.74 8.60
C GLY A 30 11.40 -1.25 8.60
N THR A 31 11.95 -0.68 7.51
CA THR A 31 12.05 0.78 7.34
C THR A 31 11.00 1.34 6.37
N PHE A 32 10.08 0.49 5.91
CA PHE A 32 8.93 0.83 5.09
C PHE A 32 7.85 -0.24 5.26
N THR A 33 6.61 0.11 4.98
CA THR A 33 5.49 -0.83 4.92
C THR A 33 5.14 -1.13 3.47
N LEU A 34 5.20 -2.40 3.09
CA LEU A 34 4.58 -2.90 1.86
C LEU A 34 3.13 -3.30 2.17
N LEU A 35 2.16 -2.56 1.64
CA LEU A 35 0.74 -2.74 1.95
C LEU A 35 0.00 -3.36 0.77
N ASP A 36 -0.55 -4.56 0.96
CA ASP A 36 -1.41 -5.20 -0.02
C ASP A 36 -2.87 -4.86 0.28
N VAL A 37 -3.54 -4.12 -0.61
CA VAL A 37 -4.94 -3.70 -0.42
C VAL A 37 -5.95 -4.56 -1.17
N ARG A 38 -5.51 -5.69 -1.73
CA ARG A 38 -6.34 -6.64 -2.48
C ARG A 38 -7.21 -7.50 -1.57
N GLN A 39 -7.99 -8.40 -2.17
CA GLN A 39 -8.84 -9.32 -1.43
C GLN A 39 -8.03 -10.47 -0.80
N HIS A 40 -8.55 -11.05 0.27
CA HIS A 40 -7.88 -12.13 1.01
C HIS A 40 -7.52 -13.33 0.11
N SER A 41 -8.43 -13.74 -0.77
CA SER A 41 -8.20 -14.85 -1.69
C SER A 41 -7.09 -14.59 -2.71
N GLU A 42 -6.88 -13.33 -3.11
CA GLU A 42 -5.80 -12.93 -4.02
C GLU A 42 -4.46 -12.97 -3.29
N TYR A 43 -4.42 -12.46 -2.06
CA TYR A 43 -3.25 -12.49 -1.19
C TYR A 43 -2.83 -13.93 -0.87
N GLU A 44 -3.76 -14.79 -0.44
CA GLU A 44 -3.50 -16.21 -0.15
C GLU A 44 -2.98 -16.97 -1.37
N LYS A 45 -3.49 -16.63 -2.56
CA LYS A 45 -3.03 -17.23 -3.82
C LYS A 45 -1.59 -16.84 -4.13
N ALA A 46 -1.24 -15.56 -3.98
CA ALA A 46 0.12 -15.04 -4.08
C ALA A 46 0.18 -13.57 -3.64
N HIS A 47 1.26 -13.19 -2.95
CA HIS A 47 1.57 -11.82 -2.58
C HIS A 47 3.09 -11.62 -2.57
N ILE A 48 3.53 -10.36 -2.55
CA ILE A 48 4.94 -10.02 -2.40
C ILE A 48 5.36 -10.36 -0.96
N PRO A 49 6.46 -11.10 -0.74
CA PRO A 49 6.94 -11.42 0.61
C PRO A 49 7.14 -10.16 1.46
N GLY A 50 6.75 -10.23 2.75
CA GLY A 50 6.81 -9.09 3.67
C GLY A 50 5.61 -8.13 3.56
N ALA A 51 4.71 -8.30 2.58
CA ALA A 51 3.52 -7.46 2.47
C ALA A 51 2.55 -7.68 3.65
N LYS A 52 2.01 -6.58 4.17
CA LYS A 52 0.92 -6.57 5.14
C LYS A 52 -0.42 -6.48 4.39
N LEU A 53 -1.27 -7.47 4.57
CA LEU A 53 -2.63 -7.45 4.00
C LEU A 53 -3.54 -6.48 4.77
N MET A 54 -4.12 -5.51 4.06
CA MET A 54 -5.18 -4.63 4.57
C MET A 54 -6.18 -4.35 3.43
N PRO A 55 -7.20 -5.20 3.23
CA PRO A 55 -8.10 -5.08 2.10
C PRO A 55 -8.73 -3.68 2.05
N ILE A 56 -8.89 -3.11 0.86
CA ILE A 56 -9.39 -1.74 0.69
C ILE A 56 -10.75 -1.49 1.39
N THR A 57 -11.56 -2.53 1.54
CA THR A 57 -12.85 -2.49 2.27
C THR A 57 -12.70 -2.28 3.78
N GLN A 58 -11.52 -2.57 4.34
CA GLN A 58 -11.17 -2.46 5.77
C GLN A 58 -10.16 -1.35 6.03
N LEU A 59 -9.55 -0.80 4.99
CA LEU A 59 -8.45 0.17 5.07
C LEU A 59 -8.82 1.40 5.90
N SER A 60 -9.98 2.01 5.65
CA SER A 60 -10.42 3.22 6.38
C SER A 60 -10.51 3.01 7.90
N ASP A 61 -10.84 1.80 8.34
CA ASP A 61 -11.01 1.47 9.76
C ASP A 61 -9.70 0.99 10.42
N SER A 62 -8.70 0.67 9.62
CA SER A 62 -7.45 0.03 10.08
C SER A 62 -6.19 0.84 9.78
N ILE A 63 -6.30 1.96 9.07
CA ILE A 63 -5.16 2.78 8.64
C ILE A 63 -4.35 3.33 9.82
N ASP A 64 -4.99 3.58 10.96
CA ASP A 64 -4.35 4.01 12.20
C ASP A 64 -3.38 2.96 12.81
N ARG A 65 -3.34 1.74 12.25
CA ARG A 65 -2.40 0.68 12.62
C ARG A 65 -1.10 0.71 11.82
N LEU A 66 -0.96 1.65 10.89
CA LEU A 66 0.29 1.92 10.18
C LEU A 66 1.10 2.94 10.96
N ASP A 67 2.42 2.83 10.93
CA ASP A 67 3.29 3.88 11.47
C ASP A 67 3.28 5.07 10.49
N PRO A 68 2.81 6.26 10.90
CA PRO A 68 2.77 7.42 10.01
C PRO A 68 4.16 7.96 9.66
N GLU A 69 5.21 7.57 10.38
CA GLU A 69 6.59 8.00 10.13
C GLU A 69 7.33 7.09 9.12
N GLU A 70 6.75 5.93 8.78
CA GLU A 70 7.30 5.02 7.79
C GLU A 70 6.70 5.24 6.40
N PRO A 71 7.52 5.20 5.32
CA PRO A 71 7.00 5.16 3.96
C PRO A 71 6.10 3.94 3.73
N VAL A 72 4.98 4.15 3.03
CA VAL A 72 4.04 3.08 2.67
C VAL A 72 3.99 2.93 1.14
N ILE A 73 4.24 1.73 0.66
CA ILE A 73 4.03 1.35 -0.75
C ILE A 73 2.79 0.46 -0.80
N ALA A 74 1.70 0.99 -1.36
CA ALA A 74 0.46 0.24 -1.54
C ALA A 74 0.36 -0.38 -2.94
N TYR A 75 -0.15 -1.61 -3.03
CA TYR A 75 -0.42 -2.30 -4.31
C TYR A 75 -1.69 -3.15 -4.27
#